data_AF-A0A8J5H2I0-F1
#
_entry.id   AF-A0A8J5H2I0-F1
#
_cell.length_a   1.000
_cell.length_b   1.000
_cell.length_c   1.000
_cell.angle_alpha   90.00
_cell.angle_beta   90.00
_cell.angle_gamma   90.00
#
_symmetry.space_group_name_H-M   'P 1'
#
loop_
_entity.id
_entity.type
_entity.pdbx_description
1 polymer ?
#
loop_
_entity_poly.entity_id
_entity_poly.type
_entity_poly.pdbx_seq_one_letter_code
_entity_poly.pdbx_strand_id
1 'polypeptide(L)'
;MEMKSRGIRRSSLSPYLLFLVLLVSLSKASPSSSNGELPPPGVVSRIAFGSCSNQSAPQVHESIYFFQIITGSTVFSVTNICYRCNYRFLQSIWDAVLDFDPQVFIWLGDNIYGDNKRPFRIMGKERTIGPWKNVPRFFPSTEEEMRRRYLLAKGNPGYSNLRQTAQVIGTWDDHDYGLNDAGKEFSKKEINQRLLLDFLDEAEDSPRRRQDGVYTSYIFGPSGKQIKIILLDTRYHRDPLFSDGTILGDSQWQWLENELYGPESEITIIASSIQVVSNLSAITSPLFYPESWGRFPKERKRLYKLVKDSKAELNFHLFGVLMRSGIFFISGDVHFGEITRYDCGEQYPLYDITSSGLTQAIEKVVPKLFAFLVRAIAWWTPSTMRVYSSECRYRSCTYAQPNFGAIQIIWDEVPQRIRVEVRDSNGDPATAIDILLSDLQSIDTNKIIGRPMKYEHHCLLESELPCFWRHSFAFIVFASSAGLLLAMILLAYTIASASKKFLLKFKID
;
A
#
# COMPACT_ATOMS: atom_id res chain seq x y z
N MET A 1 79.46 7.64 11.54
CA MET A 1 80.22 8.90 11.36
C MET A 1 79.34 10.05 11.81
N GLU A 2 79.85 10.94 12.65
CA GLU A 2 79.15 12.13 13.11
C GLU A 2 79.65 13.35 12.32
N MET A 3 78.78 14.26 11.89
CA MET A 3 79.21 15.61 11.56
C MET A 3 78.12 16.66 11.87
N LYS A 4 78.53 17.73 12.56
CA LYS A 4 77.65 18.72 13.19
C LYS A 4 77.62 20.05 12.41
N SER A 5 76.38 20.54 12.24
CA SER A 5 75.88 21.92 12.44
C SER A 5 76.60 23.17 11.86
N ARG A 6 75.76 24.09 11.35
CA ARG A 6 75.76 25.59 11.43
C ARG A 6 74.69 26.11 10.45
N GLY A 7 73.82 27.09 10.71
CA GLY A 7 73.45 27.82 11.94
C GLY A 7 73.32 29.34 11.74
N ILE A 8 72.40 30.03 12.46
CA ILE A 8 72.35 31.51 12.74
C ILE A 8 71.87 32.40 11.54
N ARG A 9 71.14 33.55 11.63
CA ARG A 9 70.25 34.31 12.59
C ARG A 9 69.55 35.46 11.78
N ARG A 10 68.51 36.24 12.20
CA ARG A 10 67.32 36.07 13.10
C ARG A 10 66.45 37.37 13.17
N SER A 11 65.34 37.53 12.44
CA SER A 11 64.37 38.66 12.58
C SER A 11 62.97 38.32 12.00
N SER A 12 61.82 38.70 12.56
CA SER A 12 61.51 39.44 13.81
C SER A 12 60.23 38.87 14.48
N LEU A 13 59.85 39.36 15.66
CA LEU A 13 58.78 38.80 16.51
C LEU A 13 57.37 39.35 16.23
N SER A 14 56.35 38.60 16.68
CA SER A 14 54.91 38.88 16.62
C SER A 14 54.43 39.81 17.75
N PRO A 15 53.20 40.34 17.68
CA PRO A 15 52.18 39.86 18.62
C PRO A 15 50.81 39.51 17.99
N TYR A 16 50.11 38.56 18.65
CA TYR A 16 48.66 38.29 18.81
C TYR A 16 47.61 39.02 17.90
N LEU A 17 46.45 38.43 17.52
CA LEU A 17 45.63 37.40 18.19
C LEU A 17 44.61 36.73 17.20
N LEU A 18 43.85 35.73 17.70
CA LEU A 18 42.59 35.15 17.17
C LEU A 18 42.58 34.08 16.04
N PHE A 19 42.62 32.83 16.51
CA PHE A 19 41.59 31.77 16.31
C PHE A 19 41.54 30.85 15.05
N LEU A 20 41.52 29.54 15.36
CA LEU A 20 40.95 28.38 14.64
C LEU A 20 41.30 28.11 13.16
N VAL A 21 42.40 27.36 12.95
CA VAL A 21 42.38 26.10 12.18
C VAL A 21 43.31 25.09 12.88
N LEU A 22 42.78 23.95 13.36
CA LEU A 22 43.57 22.84 13.90
C LEU A 22 42.73 21.55 13.94
N LEU A 23 43.41 20.40 13.79
CA LEU A 23 42.90 19.01 13.85
C LEU A 23 42.04 18.55 12.66
N VAL A 24 42.20 17.33 12.13
CA VAL A 24 43.42 16.49 12.04
C VAL A 24 43.25 15.51 10.87
N SER A 25 44.35 15.11 10.21
CA SER A 25 44.28 14.09 9.15
C SER A 25 44.38 12.67 9.73
N LEU A 26 43.27 11.93 9.74
CA LEU A 26 43.26 10.49 10.05
C LEU A 26 42.29 9.71 9.13
N SER A 27 42.82 8.60 8.59
CA SER A 27 42.12 7.35 8.27
C SER A 27 40.70 7.42 7.66
N LYS A 28 40.60 7.57 6.33
CA LYS A 28 39.47 6.98 5.59
C LYS A 28 39.69 5.47 5.44
N ALA A 29 39.26 4.71 6.44
CA ALA A 29 39.03 3.28 6.28
C ALA A 29 37.70 3.08 5.53
N SER A 30 37.69 2.27 4.47
CA SER A 30 36.43 1.78 3.89
C SER A 30 35.77 0.81 4.86
N PRO A 31 34.44 0.86 5.09
CA PRO A 31 33.74 -0.21 5.77
C PRO A 31 33.88 -1.51 4.95
N SER A 32 34.51 -2.52 5.53
CA SER A 32 34.45 -3.88 5.02
C SER A 32 33.02 -4.41 5.17
N SER A 33 32.55 -5.20 4.21
CA SER A 33 31.31 -5.96 4.35
C SER A 33 31.45 -6.97 5.49
N SER A 34 30.87 -6.66 6.65
CA SER A 34 30.77 -7.54 7.81
C SER A 34 29.34 -8.02 8.01
N ASN A 35 29.21 -9.28 8.40
CA ASN A 35 27.97 -10.05 8.59
C ASN A 35 26.84 -9.28 9.29
N GLY A 36 25.59 -9.57 8.89
CA GLY A 36 24.40 -8.95 9.45
C GLY A 36 24.06 -9.42 10.87
N GLU A 37 24.65 -8.80 11.88
CA GLU A 37 24.05 -8.73 13.22
C GLU A 37 23.12 -7.52 13.30
N LEU A 38 21.89 -7.73 13.78
CA LEU A 38 20.92 -6.66 14.00
C LEU A 38 21.39 -5.73 15.13
N PRO A 39 21.10 -4.42 15.06
CA PRO A 39 21.36 -3.52 16.19
C PRO A 39 20.57 -3.98 17.43
N PRO A 40 21.13 -3.82 18.65
CA PRO A 40 20.47 -4.27 19.88
C PRO A 40 19.11 -3.57 20.08
N PRO A 41 18.13 -4.23 20.72
CA PRO A 41 16.72 -3.89 20.61
C PRO A 41 16.35 -2.60 21.35
N GLY A 42 16.50 -1.48 20.65
CA GLY A 42 15.84 -0.23 21.00
C GLY A 42 14.32 -0.41 21.03
N VAL A 43 13.64 0.35 21.89
CA VAL A 43 12.17 0.40 21.92
C VAL A 43 11.69 0.97 20.59
N VAL A 44 10.93 0.18 19.82
CA VAL A 44 10.29 0.67 18.59
C VAL A 44 9.06 1.47 18.97
N SER A 45 9.01 2.72 18.53
CA SER A 45 7.94 3.68 18.76
C SER A 45 7.43 4.35 17.49
N ARG A 46 8.15 4.25 16.36
CA ARG A 46 7.72 4.75 15.05
C ARG A 46 7.90 3.69 13.95
N ILE A 47 6.81 3.36 13.28
CA ILE A 47 6.75 2.43 12.15
C ILE A 47 6.06 3.14 10.98
N ALA A 48 6.66 3.07 9.79
CA ALA A 48 6.03 3.53 8.56
C ALA A 48 5.74 2.36 7.62
N PHE A 49 4.74 2.48 6.74
CA PHE A 49 4.39 1.42 5.79
C PHE A 49 3.71 1.95 4.53
N GLY A 50 3.61 1.10 3.50
CA GLY A 50 2.76 1.39 2.34
C GLY A 50 2.92 0.39 1.19
N SER A 51 2.09 0.58 0.16
CA SER A 51 2.10 -0.18 -1.09
C SER A 51 1.94 0.72 -2.32
N CYS A 52 2.01 0.13 -3.52
CA CYS A 52 1.71 0.76 -4.81
C CYS A 52 2.70 1.86 -5.20
N SER A 53 3.91 1.42 -5.55
CA SER A 53 5.06 2.25 -5.88
C SER A 53 5.70 1.94 -7.25
N ASN A 54 6.40 2.92 -7.82
CA ASN A 54 7.27 2.76 -9.00
C ASN A 54 6.63 2.30 -10.33
N GLN A 55 5.29 2.33 -10.51
CA GLN A 55 4.64 2.04 -11.82
C GLN A 55 5.17 2.92 -12.97
N SER A 56 5.64 4.12 -12.64
CA SER A 56 6.21 5.10 -13.59
C SER A 56 7.66 4.80 -14.02
N ALA A 57 8.26 3.67 -13.61
CA ALA A 57 9.51 3.20 -14.19
C ALA A 57 9.31 2.93 -15.71
N PRO A 58 10.28 3.29 -16.58
CA PRO A 58 10.08 3.22 -18.03
C PRO A 58 9.86 1.78 -18.51
N GLN A 59 8.61 1.46 -18.88
CA GLN A 59 8.27 0.20 -19.53
C GLN A 59 8.86 0.19 -20.95
N VAL A 60 9.28 -0.99 -21.44
CA VAL A 60 10.09 -1.13 -22.67
C VAL A 60 9.34 -0.74 -23.95
N HIS A 61 8.04 -0.43 -23.86
CA HIS A 61 7.20 0.04 -24.96
C HIS A 61 6.65 1.46 -24.73
N GLU A 62 7.51 2.47 -24.76
CA GLU A 62 7.07 3.85 -25.02
C GLU A 62 6.40 3.93 -26.39
N SER A 63 5.07 3.92 -26.39
CA SER A 63 4.25 3.99 -27.60
C SER A 63 4.18 5.43 -28.09
N ILE A 64 4.78 5.72 -29.26
CA ILE A 64 4.70 7.05 -29.90
C ILE A 64 3.23 7.34 -30.25
N TYR A 65 2.61 8.28 -29.52
CA TYR A 65 1.22 8.68 -29.72
C TYR A 65 1.07 9.61 -30.94
N PHE A 66 0.76 9.03 -32.10
CA PHE A 66 0.30 9.79 -33.26
C PHE A 66 -1.14 10.29 -33.06
N PHE A 67 -1.30 11.52 -32.57
CA PHE A 67 -2.56 12.25 -32.64
C PHE A 67 -2.78 12.81 -34.05
N GLN A 68 -3.34 12.00 -34.94
CA GLN A 68 -3.67 12.42 -36.30
C GLN A 68 -5.00 13.19 -36.34
N ILE A 69 -4.96 14.48 -35.99
CA ILE A 69 -6.08 15.39 -36.20
C ILE A 69 -6.12 15.73 -37.70
N ILE A 70 -7.15 15.24 -38.41
CA ILE A 70 -7.38 15.60 -39.81
C ILE A 70 -8.15 16.92 -39.88
N THR A 71 -7.40 18.02 -39.88
CA THR A 71 -7.82 19.30 -40.47
C THR A 71 -6.94 19.60 -41.69
N GLY A 72 -7.42 20.44 -42.60
CA GLY A 72 -6.92 20.49 -43.98
C GLY A 72 -5.43 20.83 -44.15
N SER A 73 -4.78 20.11 -45.07
CA SER A 73 -3.62 20.54 -45.86
C SER A 73 -2.29 20.92 -45.17
N THR A 74 -2.13 20.79 -43.84
CA THR A 74 -0.82 20.98 -43.18
C THR A 74 -0.50 19.87 -42.17
N VAL A 75 0.62 19.17 -42.40
CA VAL A 75 1.15 18.14 -41.49
C VAL A 75 2.21 18.74 -40.58
N PHE A 76 1.87 18.97 -39.31
CA PHE A 76 2.85 19.32 -38.28
C PHE A 76 3.40 18.04 -37.63
N SER A 77 4.66 17.71 -37.93
CA SER A 77 5.38 16.63 -37.23
C SER A 77 6.09 17.17 -36.00
N VAL A 78 5.51 16.94 -34.81
CA VAL A 78 6.15 17.29 -33.52
C VAL A 78 7.00 16.11 -33.07
N THR A 79 8.26 16.10 -33.49
CA THR A 79 9.25 15.08 -33.10
C THR A 79 9.82 15.39 -31.71
N ASN A 80 9.12 14.95 -30.66
CA ASN A 80 9.61 15.01 -29.28
C ASN A 80 10.68 13.93 -29.04
N ILE A 81 11.91 14.20 -29.50
CA ILE A 81 13.07 13.32 -29.33
C ILE A 81 13.72 13.62 -27.96
N CYS A 82 13.29 12.92 -26.89
CA CYS A 82 14.02 12.99 -25.62
C CYS A 82 15.20 12.01 -25.59
N TYR A 83 16.29 12.35 -26.28
CA TYR A 83 17.57 11.72 -25.94
C TYR A 83 17.96 12.12 -24.51
N ARG A 84 18.01 11.13 -23.63
CA ARG A 84 18.55 11.22 -22.25
C ARG A 84 17.70 12.03 -21.25
N CYS A 85 16.39 11.81 -21.24
CA CYS A 85 15.51 12.19 -20.11
C CYS A 85 16.02 11.57 -18.80
N ASN A 86 16.71 12.36 -17.97
CA ASN A 86 17.28 11.93 -16.70
C ASN A 86 16.18 11.89 -15.61
N TYR A 87 15.40 10.81 -15.57
CA TYR A 87 14.21 10.63 -14.75
C TYR A 87 14.47 10.51 -13.23
N ARG A 88 15.13 11.51 -12.63
CA ARG A 88 14.92 11.86 -11.23
C ARG A 88 13.57 12.55 -11.07
N PHE A 89 12.47 11.79 -11.20
CA PHE A 89 11.21 12.20 -10.58
C PHE A 89 11.45 12.19 -9.07
N LEU A 90 11.50 13.37 -8.46
CA LEU A 90 11.65 13.51 -7.01
C LEU A 90 10.38 12.95 -6.36
N GLN A 91 10.49 11.75 -5.79
CA GLN A 91 9.39 11.08 -5.10
C GLN A 91 9.31 11.62 -3.66
N SER A 92 8.78 12.83 -3.50
CA SER A 92 8.80 13.58 -2.22
C SER A 92 8.13 12.87 -1.04
N ILE A 93 7.31 11.83 -1.33
CA ILE A 93 6.81 10.90 -0.32
C ILE A 93 7.93 10.27 0.52
N TRP A 94 9.12 10.04 -0.06
CA TRP A 94 10.26 9.51 0.69
C TRP A 94 10.88 10.56 1.62
N ASP A 95 10.86 11.84 1.24
CA ASP A 95 11.33 12.92 2.09
C ASP A 95 10.42 13.00 3.33
N ALA A 96 9.09 12.96 3.12
CA ALA A 96 8.10 12.88 4.19
C ALA A 96 8.17 11.60 5.06
N VAL A 97 8.53 10.45 4.48
CA VAL A 97 8.77 9.19 5.22
C VAL A 97 10.07 9.27 6.03
N LEU A 98 11.11 9.95 5.53
CA LEU A 98 12.37 10.18 6.24
C LEU A 98 12.19 11.18 7.40
N ASP A 99 11.42 12.25 7.20
CA ASP A 99 11.11 13.25 8.23
C ASP A 99 10.24 12.68 9.38
N PHE A 100 9.54 11.56 9.15
CA PHE A 100 8.87 10.78 10.21
C PHE A 100 9.84 9.92 11.04
N ASP A 101 11.10 9.77 10.62
CA ASP A 101 12.17 9.02 11.29
C ASP A 101 11.74 7.59 11.75
N PRO A 102 11.16 6.75 10.87
CA PRO A 102 10.69 5.42 11.25
C PRO A 102 11.86 4.49 11.59
N GLN A 103 11.69 3.68 12.64
CA GLN A 103 12.68 2.65 13.01
C GLN A 103 12.49 1.37 12.17
N VAL A 104 11.26 1.12 11.73
CA VAL A 104 10.89 0.02 10.83
C VAL A 104 10.06 0.58 9.68
N PHE A 105 10.37 0.20 8.44
CA PHE A 105 9.51 0.43 7.28
C PHE A 105 8.98 -0.89 6.72
N ILE A 106 7.67 -0.97 6.49
CA ILE A 106 6.99 -2.18 6.02
C ILE A 106 6.46 -1.99 4.60
N TRP A 107 7.02 -2.75 3.67
CA TRP A 107 6.43 -2.94 2.34
C TRP A 107 5.22 -3.87 2.40
N LEU A 108 4.07 -3.36 1.96
CA LEU A 108 2.81 -4.13 1.83
C LEU A 108 2.56 -4.60 0.39
N GLY A 109 3.58 -4.56 -0.48
CA GLY A 109 3.50 -5.00 -1.86
C GLY A 109 3.27 -3.87 -2.88
N ASP A 110 3.21 -4.24 -4.17
CA ASP A 110 3.45 -3.36 -5.30
C ASP A 110 4.70 -2.48 -5.09
N ASN A 111 5.77 -3.09 -4.59
CA ASN A 111 7.06 -2.46 -4.34
C ASN A 111 7.67 -2.01 -5.68
N ILE A 112 7.43 -2.83 -6.71
CA ILE A 112 7.45 -2.47 -8.13
C ILE A 112 6.17 -2.92 -8.83
N TYR A 113 5.98 -2.46 -10.07
CA TYR A 113 5.03 -3.09 -10.98
C TYR A 113 5.76 -4.05 -11.92
N GLY A 114 5.62 -5.36 -11.71
CA GLY A 114 6.28 -6.42 -12.45
C GLY A 114 5.57 -6.88 -13.73
N ASP A 115 4.46 -6.25 -14.11
CA ASP A 115 3.71 -6.54 -15.35
C ASP A 115 3.79 -5.39 -16.39
N ASN A 116 3.30 -5.66 -17.59
CA ASN A 116 3.25 -4.73 -18.71
C ASN A 116 1.81 -4.47 -19.16
N LYS A 117 1.50 -3.22 -19.48
CA LYS A 117 0.11 -2.75 -19.69
C LYS A 117 -0.13 -2.43 -21.18
N ARG A 118 -0.97 -3.23 -21.86
CA ARG A 118 -1.38 -2.96 -23.25
C ARG A 118 -2.30 -1.73 -23.32
N PRO A 119 -2.24 -0.92 -24.41
CA PRO A 119 -3.07 0.26 -24.57
C PRO A 119 -4.56 -0.10 -24.65
N PHE A 120 -5.42 0.84 -24.25
CA PHE A 120 -6.87 0.71 -24.39
C PHE A 120 -7.26 0.65 -25.88
N ARG A 121 -7.82 -0.49 -26.31
CA ARG A 121 -8.29 -0.72 -27.68
C ARG A 121 -9.65 -1.42 -27.65
N ILE A 122 -10.65 -0.78 -28.26
CA ILE A 122 -12.00 -1.31 -28.47
C ILE A 122 -12.15 -1.85 -29.91
N MET A 123 -11.32 -1.37 -30.84
CA MET A 123 -11.31 -1.73 -32.27
C MET A 123 -9.93 -2.24 -32.71
N GLY A 124 -9.88 -2.91 -33.87
CA GLY A 124 -8.66 -3.53 -34.41
C GLY A 124 -8.56 -5.03 -34.14
N LYS A 125 -7.38 -5.60 -34.44
CA LYS A 125 -7.07 -7.04 -34.24
C LYS A 125 -6.87 -7.40 -32.76
N GLU A 126 -6.24 -6.52 -31.98
CA GLU A 126 -6.08 -6.65 -30.54
C GLU A 126 -7.05 -5.68 -29.83
N ARG A 127 -7.99 -6.22 -29.07
CA ARG A 127 -8.98 -5.48 -28.30
C ARG A 127 -8.82 -5.84 -26.82
N THR A 128 -8.42 -4.87 -26.02
CA THR A 128 -8.08 -5.03 -24.59
C THR A 128 -9.26 -4.72 -23.66
N ILE A 129 -10.28 -4.01 -24.16
CA ILE A 129 -11.48 -3.58 -23.44
C ILE A 129 -12.74 -3.64 -24.32
N GLY A 130 -13.92 -3.56 -23.68
CA GLY A 130 -15.22 -3.62 -24.33
C GLY A 130 -15.72 -5.06 -24.57
N PRO A 131 -16.96 -5.22 -25.08
CA PRO A 131 -17.60 -6.53 -25.23
C PRO A 131 -16.91 -7.47 -26.23
N TRP A 132 -16.05 -6.92 -27.09
CA TRP A 132 -15.30 -7.68 -28.10
C TRP A 132 -13.83 -7.95 -27.71
N LYS A 133 -13.47 -7.76 -26.43
CA LYS A 133 -12.12 -8.03 -25.89
C LYS A 133 -11.65 -9.43 -26.27
N ASN A 134 -10.46 -9.53 -26.84
CA ASN A 134 -9.85 -10.80 -27.27
C ASN A 134 -8.39 -10.98 -26.84
N VAL A 135 -7.81 -10.00 -26.13
CA VAL A 135 -6.49 -10.12 -25.48
C VAL A 135 -6.57 -9.62 -24.03
N PRO A 136 -5.75 -10.14 -23.11
CA PRO A 136 -5.62 -9.56 -21.78
C PRO A 136 -5.02 -8.15 -21.87
N ARG A 137 -5.36 -7.28 -20.91
CA ARG A 137 -4.79 -5.93 -20.82
C ARG A 137 -3.38 -5.96 -20.21
N PHE A 138 -3.20 -6.82 -19.21
CA PHE A 138 -1.95 -7.03 -18.48
C PHE A 138 -1.24 -8.28 -18.99
N PHE A 139 0.09 -8.30 -18.92
CA PHE A 139 0.90 -9.49 -19.21
C PHE A 139 2.21 -9.45 -18.41
N PRO A 140 2.73 -10.60 -17.95
CA PRO A 140 3.89 -10.62 -17.06
C PRO A 140 5.16 -10.19 -17.80
N SER A 141 6.04 -9.44 -17.11
CA SER A 141 7.34 -9.06 -17.67
C SER A 141 8.30 -10.25 -17.74
N THR A 142 9.45 -10.05 -18.38
CA THR A 142 10.62 -10.94 -18.28
C THR A 142 11.29 -10.83 -16.90
N GLU A 143 12.10 -11.84 -16.54
CA GLU A 143 12.89 -11.80 -15.30
C GLU A 143 13.87 -10.61 -15.31
N GLU A 144 14.49 -10.32 -16.45
CA GLU A 144 15.41 -9.17 -16.61
C GLU A 144 14.71 -7.83 -16.39
N GLU A 145 13.51 -7.64 -16.97
CA GLU A 145 12.70 -6.44 -16.71
C GLU A 145 12.32 -6.30 -15.24
N MET A 146 11.91 -7.39 -14.58
CA MET A 146 11.53 -7.35 -13.16
C MET A 146 12.74 -7.04 -12.27
N ARG A 147 13.87 -7.74 -12.49
CA ARG A 147 15.15 -7.48 -11.82
C ARG A 147 15.61 -6.03 -12.01
N ARG A 148 15.47 -5.49 -13.23
CA ARG A 148 15.76 -4.08 -13.54
C ARG A 148 14.83 -3.11 -12.81
N ARG A 149 13.53 -3.42 -12.68
CA ARG A 149 12.57 -2.59 -11.93
C ARG A 149 12.91 -2.59 -10.43
N TYR A 150 13.25 -3.73 -9.84
CA TYR A 150 13.72 -3.79 -8.45
C TYR A 150 15.02 -3.00 -8.24
N LEU A 151 15.99 -3.07 -9.16
CA LEU A 151 17.21 -2.26 -9.11
C LEU A 151 16.92 -0.75 -9.20
N LEU A 152 15.96 -0.34 -10.03
CA LEU A 152 15.52 1.07 -10.13
C LEU A 152 14.81 1.56 -8.86
N ALA A 153 13.98 0.72 -8.23
CA ALA A 153 13.34 1.02 -6.96
C ALA A 153 14.38 1.12 -5.82
N LYS A 154 15.26 0.12 -5.70
CA LYS A 154 16.32 0.02 -4.69
C LYS A 154 17.38 1.12 -4.82
N GLY A 155 17.60 1.63 -6.04
CA GLY A 155 18.45 2.77 -6.36
C GLY A 155 17.78 4.15 -6.28
N ASN A 156 16.52 4.25 -5.86
CA ASN A 156 15.87 5.54 -5.60
C ASN A 156 16.57 6.22 -4.40
N PRO A 157 17.01 7.50 -4.50
CA PRO A 157 17.75 8.16 -3.42
C PRO A 157 17.02 8.20 -2.07
N GLY A 158 15.71 8.42 -2.05
CA GLY A 158 14.93 8.51 -0.81
C GLY A 158 14.79 7.15 -0.12
N TYR A 159 14.36 6.13 -0.85
CA TYR A 159 14.29 4.75 -0.36
C TYR A 159 15.68 4.18 0.00
N SER A 160 16.72 4.53 -0.76
CA SER A 160 18.10 4.13 -0.46
C SER A 160 18.67 4.85 0.78
N ASN A 161 18.16 6.03 1.14
CA ASN A 161 18.47 6.68 2.41
C ASN A 161 17.71 6.01 3.57
N LEU A 162 16.42 5.72 3.37
CA LEU A 162 15.58 5.02 4.34
C LEU A 162 16.15 3.64 4.72
N ARG A 163 16.68 2.88 3.74
CA ARG A 163 17.41 1.61 3.97
C ARG A 163 18.70 1.74 4.79
N GLN A 164 19.17 2.95 5.10
CA GLN A 164 20.33 3.19 5.98
C GLN A 164 19.94 3.61 7.40
N THR A 165 18.68 4.04 7.63
CA THR A 165 18.21 4.56 8.92
C THR A 165 17.12 3.69 9.56
N ALA A 166 16.31 3.02 8.75
CA ALA A 166 15.21 2.14 9.16
C ALA A 166 15.47 0.69 8.77
N GLN A 167 15.05 -0.27 9.59
CA GLN A 167 14.98 -1.65 9.16
C GLN A 167 13.82 -1.83 8.18
N VAL A 168 14.11 -2.22 6.95
CA VAL A 168 13.08 -2.50 5.95
C VAL A 168 12.68 -3.98 5.99
N ILE A 169 11.39 -4.24 6.10
CA ILE A 169 10.78 -5.56 6.00
C ILE A 169 9.59 -5.50 5.03
N GLY A 170 9.02 -6.64 4.65
CA GLY A 170 7.78 -6.64 3.87
C GLY A 170 7.45 -7.92 3.09
N THR A 171 6.37 -7.80 2.34
CA THR A 171 5.75 -8.81 1.48
C THR A 171 5.57 -8.26 0.04
N TRP A 172 4.93 -9.03 -0.84
CA TRP A 172 4.56 -8.64 -2.21
C TRP A 172 3.05 -8.40 -2.37
N ASP A 173 2.67 -7.82 -3.52
CA ASP A 173 1.30 -7.89 -4.05
C ASP A 173 1.29 -8.47 -5.47
N ASP A 174 0.16 -8.46 -6.19
CA ASP A 174 0.00 -9.09 -7.50
C ASP A 174 1.00 -8.60 -8.57
N HIS A 175 1.37 -7.31 -8.58
CA HIS A 175 2.32 -6.82 -9.57
C HIS A 175 3.77 -7.17 -9.23
N ASP A 176 4.18 -7.23 -7.96
CA ASP A 176 5.48 -7.82 -7.56
C ASP A 176 5.51 -9.33 -7.85
N TYR A 177 4.43 -10.02 -7.54
CA TYR A 177 4.20 -11.45 -7.80
C TYR A 177 4.22 -11.76 -9.30
N GLY A 178 3.80 -10.81 -10.14
CA GLY A 178 4.20 -10.68 -11.55
C GLY A 178 3.07 -10.47 -12.57
N LEU A 179 1.80 -10.44 -12.15
CA LEU A 179 0.65 -10.25 -13.03
C LEU A 179 -0.59 -9.82 -12.22
N ASN A 180 -1.30 -8.80 -12.71
CA ASN A 180 -2.55 -8.28 -12.14
C ASN A 180 -3.55 -9.43 -11.78
N ASP A 181 -4.15 -9.38 -10.59
CA ASP A 181 -5.10 -10.36 -10.02
C ASP A 181 -4.57 -11.81 -9.80
N ALA A 182 -3.30 -12.12 -10.09
CA ALA A 182 -2.82 -13.50 -10.17
C ALA A 182 -2.57 -14.18 -8.82
N GLY A 183 -2.96 -15.46 -8.73
CA GLY A 183 -2.83 -16.31 -7.54
C GLY A 183 -1.93 -17.53 -7.79
N LYS A 184 -2.24 -18.66 -7.14
CA LYS A 184 -1.38 -19.85 -7.10
C LYS A 184 -1.11 -20.50 -8.46
N GLU A 185 -1.92 -20.19 -9.47
CA GLU A 185 -1.79 -20.61 -10.87
C GLU A 185 -0.65 -19.93 -11.64
N PHE A 186 -0.04 -18.87 -11.10
CA PHE A 186 0.98 -18.10 -11.80
C PHE A 186 2.34 -18.81 -11.86
N SER A 187 2.76 -19.19 -13.07
CA SER A 187 3.90 -20.10 -13.30
C SER A 187 5.30 -19.51 -13.09
N LYS A 188 5.45 -18.20 -12.81
CA LYS A 188 6.76 -17.59 -12.49
C LYS A 188 6.96 -17.27 -11.01
N LYS A 189 6.03 -17.66 -10.12
CA LYS A 189 6.05 -17.24 -8.71
C LYS A 189 7.36 -17.54 -7.98
N GLU A 190 7.97 -18.71 -8.19
CA GLU A 190 9.29 -19.07 -7.62
C GLU A 190 10.43 -18.14 -8.08
N ILE A 191 10.41 -17.69 -9.34
CA ILE A 191 11.43 -16.79 -9.90
C ILE A 191 11.27 -15.42 -9.24
N ASN A 192 10.04 -14.94 -9.15
CA ASN A 192 9.70 -13.63 -8.63
C ASN A 192 9.87 -13.57 -7.11
N GLN A 193 9.70 -14.70 -6.40
CA GLN A 193 10.00 -14.85 -4.97
C GLN A 193 11.47 -14.56 -4.69
N ARG A 194 12.39 -15.16 -5.46
CA ARG A 194 13.83 -14.86 -5.34
C ARG A 194 14.11 -13.38 -5.59
N LEU A 195 13.53 -12.79 -6.64
CA LEU A 195 13.72 -11.37 -6.96
C LEU A 195 13.20 -10.41 -5.87
N LEU A 196 12.07 -10.74 -5.22
CA LEU A 196 11.56 -9.96 -4.07
C LEU A 196 12.52 -10.06 -2.87
N LEU A 197 12.98 -11.26 -2.53
CA LEU A 197 13.85 -11.48 -1.39
C LEU A 197 15.24 -10.84 -1.60
N ASP A 198 15.77 -10.87 -2.83
CA ASP A 198 16.97 -10.13 -3.23
C ASP A 198 16.74 -8.59 -3.23
N PHE A 199 15.53 -8.12 -3.49
CA PHE A 199 15.15 -6.71 -3.33
C PHE A 199 15.10 -6.30 -1.86
N LEU A 200 14.55 -7.14 -0.98
CA LEU A 200 14.44 -6.91 0.47
C LEU A 200 15.75 -7.10 1.26
N ASP A 201 16.85 -7.48 0.61
CA ASP A 201 18.12 -7.84 1.28
C ASP A 201 17.99 -9.04 2.25
N GLU A 202 17.07 -9.97 1.95
CA GLU A 202 16.82 -11.15 2.79
C GLU A 202 18.04 -12.10 2.81
N ALA A 203 18.36 -12.62 4.00
CA ALA A 203 19.51 -13.50 4.23
C ALA A 203 19.42 -14.82 3.45
N GLU A 204 20.55 -15.33 2.95
CA GLU A 204 20.60 -16.54 2.10
C GLU A 204 20.17 -17.83 2.83
N ASP A 205 20.25 -17.84 4.17
CA ASP A 205 19.82 -18.94 5.02
C ASP A 205 18.36 -18.81 5.51
N SER A 206 17.65 -17.71 5.19
CA SER A 206 16.26 -17.47 5.60
C SER A 206 15.32 -18.60 5.14
N PRO A 207 14.35 -19.04 5.98
CA PRO A 207 13.27 -19.94 5.56
C PRO A 207 12.52 -19.47 4.32
N ARG A 208 12.38 -18.16 4.11
CA ARG A 208 11.69 -17.59 2.93
C ARG A 208 12.35 -17.94 1.59
N ARG A 209 13.64 -18.29 1.57
CA ARG A 209 14.33 -18.77 0.36
C ARG A 209 14.12 -20.27 0.08
N ARG A 210 13.41 -21.00 0.96
CA ARG A 210 13.18 -22.45 0.86
C ARG A 210 11.71 -22.88 1.01
N GLN A 211 10.84 -22.02 1.55
CA GLN A 211 9.41 -22.29 1.71
C GLN A 211 8.60 -21.78 0.50
N ASP A 212 7.38 -22.28 0.35
CA ASP A 212 6.39 -21.77 -0.60
C ASP A 212 5.77 -20.45 -0.10
N GLY A 213 6.18 -19.31 -0.65
CA GLY A 213 5.66 -17.97 -0.31
C GLY A 213 6.52 -17.14 0.66
N VAL A 214 6.28 -15.83 0.72
CA VAL A 214 7.19 -14.83 1.34
C VAL A 214 6.78 -14.37 2.75
N TYR A 215 5.87 -15.09 3.39
CA TYR A 215 5.42 -14.82 4.75
C TYR A 215 6.52 -15.05 5.80
N THR A 216 6.52 -14.25 6.87
CA THR A 216 7.46 -14.36 8.00
C THR A 216 6.99 -13.49 9.18
N SER A 217 7.64 -13.56 10.33
CA SER A 217 7.39 -12.66 11.46
C SER A 217 8.68 -12.07 12.05
N TYR A 218 8.52 -10.96 12.76
CA TYR A 218 9.59 -10.25 13.47
C TYR A 218 9.09 -9.85 14.87
N ILE A 219 9.98 -9.83 15.86
CA ILE A 219 9.70 -9.30 17.20
C ILE A 219 10.70 -8.18 17.48
N PHE A 220 10.20 -7.04 17.94
CA PHE A 220 10.98 -5.83 18.21
C PHE A 220 10.78 -5.34 19.64
N GLY A 221 11.83 -4.74 20.22
CA GLY A 221 11.82 -4.13 21.54
C GLY A 221 12.00 -5.13 22.71
N PRO A 222 12.21 -4.62 23.94
CA PRO A 222 12.33 -5.42 25.16
C PRO A 222 10.97 -5.86 25.70
N SER A 223 10.97 -6.85 26.60
CA SER A 223 9.78 -7.26 27.38
C SER A 223 9.07 -6.06 28.02
N GLY A 224 7.73 -6.03 27.97
CA GLY A 224 6.93 -4.88 28.43
C GLY A 224 6.82 -3.72 27.41
N LYS A 225 7.59 -3.75 26.31
CA LYS A 225 7.48 -2.84 25.16
C LYS A 225 7.70 -3.60 23.83
N GLN A 226 7.20 -4.84 23.74
CA GLN A 226 7.37 -5.71 22.56
C GLN A 226 6.30 -5.46 21.49
N ILE A 227 6.74 -5.39 20.23
CA ILE A 227 5.89 -5.41 19.04
C ILE A 227 6.22 -6.66 18.24
N LYS A 228 5.23 -7.51 17.99
CA LYS A 228 5.34 -8.53 16.94
C LYS A 228 4.75 -8.01 15.64
N ILE A 229 5.43 -8.27 14.53
CA ILE A 229 4.94 -7.97 13.18
C ILE A 229 4.87 -9.28 12.40
N ILE A 230 3.70 -9.64 11.90
CA ILE A 230 3.42 -10.85 11.13
C ILE A 230 3.14 -10.41 9.70
N LEU A 231 3.97 -10.82 8.75
CA LEU A 231 3.83 -10.52 7.33
C LEU A 231 3.15 -11.68 6.63
N LEU A 232 1.97 -11.44 6.05
CA LEU A 232 1.26 -12.43 5.25
C LEU A 232 1.67 -12.36 3.78
N ASP A 233 1.72 -13.52 3.15
CA ASP A 233 1.60 -13.70 1.71
C ASP A 233 0.12 -13.96 1.37
N THR A 234 -0.47 -13.22 0.45
CA THR A 234 -1.86 -13.42 0.00
C THR A 234 -1.93 -13.71 -1.50
N ARG A 235 -0.84 -14.24 -2.09
CA ARG A 235 -0.69 -14.50 -3.52
C ARG A 235 -0.25 -15.94 -3.82
N TYR A 236 0.79 -16.47 -3.16
CA TYR A 236 1.43 -17.74 -3.56
C TYR A 236 0.52 -18.96 -3.55
N HIS A 237 -0.36 -19.04 -2.55
CA HIS A 237 -1.31 -20.13 -2.32
C HIS A 237 -2.75 -19.76 -2.65
N ARG A 238 -3.03 -18.50 -2.98
CA ARG A 238 -4.38 -17.96 -3.15
C ARG A 238 -5.08 -18.58 -4.37
N ASP A 239 -6.32 -19.01 -4.18
CA ASP A 239 -7.19 -19.46 -5.26
C ASP A 239 -7.72 -18.31 -6.15
N PRO A 240 -8.24 -18.59 -7.35
CA PRO A 240 -8.83 -17.57 -8.22
C PRO A 240 -9.94 -16.76 -7.53
N LEU A 241 -9.98 -15.45 -7.78
CA LEU A 241 -10.84 -14.45 -7.11
C LEU A 241 -12.36 -14.69 -7.14
N PHE A 242 -12.83 -15.63 -7.95
CA PHE A 242 -14.24 -15.98 -8.12
C PHE A 242 -14.55 -17.42 -7.64
N SER A 243 -13.65 -18.02 -6.86
CA SER A 243 -13.83 -19.28 -6.15
C SER A 243 -14.25 -19.07 -4.69
N ASP A 244 -14.53 -20.17 -3.99
CA ASP A 244 -14.72 -20.23 -2.53
C ASP A 244 -13.55 -20.95 -1.82
N GLY A 245 -12.35 -20.88 -2.43
CA GLY A 245 -11.09 -21.51 -2.00
C GLY A 245 -10.30 -20.72 -0.96
N THR A 246 -8.98 -20.94 -0.91
CA THR A 246 -8.09 -20.40 0.13
C THR A 246 -7.37 -19.11 -0.28
N ILE A 247 -6.92 -18.32 0.71
CA ILE A 247 -5.94 -17.24 0.51
C ILE A 247 -4.53 -17.73 0.88
N LEU A 248 -4.36 -18.28 2.09
CA LEU A 248 -3.04 -18.61 2.63
C LEU A 248 -2.57 -20.03 2.29
N GLY A 249 -3.47 -20.98 2.02
CA GLY A 249 -3.14 -22.40 1.97
C GLY A 249 -2.81 -22.99 3.35
N ASP A 250 -2.87 -24.31 3.46
CA ASP A 250 -2.84 -24.98 4.77
C ASP A 250 -1.49 -24.84 5.50
N SER A 251 -0.37 -24.78 4.78
CA SER A 251 0.97 -24.60 5.35
C SER A 251 1.13 -23.23 6.03
N GLN A 252 0.73 -22.16 5.36
CA GLN A 252 0.79 -20.80 5.90
C GLN A 252 -0.31 -20.56 6.96
N TRP A 253 -1.47 -21.20 6.85
CA TRP A 253 -2.47 -21.20 7.92
C TRP A 253 -1.94 -21.84 9.21
N GLN A 254 -1.31 -23.02 9.10
CA GLN A 254 -0.70 -23.71 10.24
C GLN A 254 0.47 -22.90 10.82
N TRP A 255 1.26 -22.24 9.97
CA TRP A 255 2.29 -21.30 10.41
C TRP A 255 1.68 -20.12 11.19
N LEU A 256 0.67 -19.43 10.64
CA LEU A 256 0.02 -18.29 11.28
C LEU A 256 -0.61 -18.65 12.64
N GLU A 257 -1.17 -19.85 12.74
CA GLU A 257 -1.69 -20.40 13.99
C GLU A 257 -0.58 -20.56 15.04
N ASN A 258 0.56 -21.18 14.68
CA ASN A 258 1.74 -21.28 15.55
C ASN A 258 2.32 -19.89 15.92
N GLU A 259 2.32 -18.93 15.00
CA GLU A 259 2.81 -17.56 15.28
C GLU A 259 1.96 -16.83 16.32
N LEU A 260 0.64 -17.08 16.33
CA LEU A 260 -0.34 -16.47 17.23
C LEU A 260 -0.43 -17.18 18.59
N TYR A 261 -0.21 -18.49 18.67
CA TYR A 261 -0.05 -19.22 19.94
C TYR A 261 1.38 -19.13 20.53
N GLY A 262 2.34 -18.54 19.82
CA GLY A 262 3.70 -18.29 20.33
C GLY A 262 3.77 -17.19 21.40
N PRO A 263 4.94 -16.98 22.05
CA PRO A 263 5.11 -16.11 23.22
C PRO A 263 4.54 -14.69 23.08
N GLU A 264 3.89 -14.18 24.13
CA GLU A 264 3.19 -12.89 24.17
C GLU A 264 4.01 -11.68 23.71
N SER A 265 3.28 -10.68 23.20
CA SER A 265 3.78 -9.35 22.81
C SER A 265 2.69 -8.32 23.12
N GLU A 266 3.08 -7.11 23.52
CA GLU A 266 2.13 -6.04 23.88
C GLU A 266 1.25 -5.66 22.68
N ILE A 267 1.89 -5.52 21.52
CA ILE A 267 1.26 -5.16 20.24
C ILE A 267 1.58 -6.26 19.22
N THR A 268 0.60 -6.57 18.37
CA THR A 268 0.74 -7.53 17.26
C THR A 268 0.19 -6.92 15.98
N ILE A 269 1.05 -6.61 15.01
CA ILE A 269 0.65 -6.03 13.73
C ILE A 269 0.61 -7.15 12.68
N ILE A 270 -0.57 -7.42 12.10
CA ILE A 270 -0.72 -8.36 11.00
C ILE A 270 -0.78 -7.57 9.68
N ALA A 271 0.28 -7.68 8.89
CA ALA A 271 0.39 -7.05 7.58
C ALA A 271 -0.15 -7.96 6.49
N SER A 272 -1.11 -7.46 5.71
CA SER A 272 -1.69 -8.10 4.53
C SER A 272 -1.45 -7.22 3.31
N SER A 273 -1.28 -7.78 2.11
CA SER A 273 -1.17 -6.92 0.91
C SER A 273 -2.54 -6.36 0.54
N ILE A 274 -3.56 -7.22 0.47
CA ILE A 274 -4.96 -6.83 0.24
C ILE A 274 -5.68 -6.45 1.55
N GLN A 275 -6.73 -5.59 1.46
CA GLN A 275 -7.50 -5.16 2.64
C GLN A 275 -8.14 -6.35 3.40
N VAL A 276 -8.17 -6.29 4.74
CA VAL A 276 -8.72 -7.34 5.61
C VAL A 276 -10.18 -7.04 5.97
N VAL A 277 -10.42 -5.89 6.60
CA VAL A 277 -11.75 -5.52 7.15
C VAL A 277 -12.70 -5.00 6.08
N SER A 278 -12.21 -4.15 5.18
CA SER A 278 -13.02 -3.58 4.09
C SER A 278 -13.64 -4.66 3.19
N ASN A 279 -14.94 -4.53 2.92
CA ASN A 279 -15.63 -5.27 1.86
C ASN A 279 -16.16 -4.35 0.75
N LEU A 280 -15.35 -3.35 0.34
CA LEU A 280 -15.67 -2.41 -0.75
C LEU A 280 -16.11 -3.10 -2.05
N SER A 281 -15.61 -4.30 -2.35
CA SER A 281 -16.04 -5.11 -3.51
C SER A 281 -17.53 -5.44 -3.50
N ALA A 282 -18.16 -5.55 -2.32
CA ALA A 282 -19.57 -5.88 -2.20
C ALA A 282 -20.53 -4.77 -2.66
N ILE A 283 -20.07 -3.50 -2.65
CA ILE A 283 -20.82 -2.29 -3.00
C ILE A 283 -20.38 -1.63 -4.31
N THR A 284 -19.14 -1.90 -4.75
CA THR A 284 -18.64 -1.44 -6.06
C THR A 284 -18.99 -2.40 -7.20
N SER A 285 -19.30 -3.66 -6.91
CA SER A 285 -19.85 -4.61 -7.87
C SER A 285 -21.19 -4.12 -8.47
N PRO A 286 -21.42 -4.21 -9.80
CA PRO A 286 -20.59 -4.90 -10.80
C PRO A 286 -19.60 -3.99 -11.55
N LEU A 287 -19.35 -2.78 -11.07
CA LEU A 287 -18.52 -1.78 -11.75
C LEU A 287 -17.02 -1.99 -11.47
N PHE A 288 -16.67 -2.30 -10.22
CA PHE A 288 -15.30 -2.60 -9.79
C PHE A 288 -15.29 -3.78 -8.81
N TYR A 289 -14.19 -4.53 -8.79
CA TYR A 289 -13.97 -5.70 -7.95
C TYR A 289 -12.57 -5.63 -7.33
N PRO A 290 -12.28 -4.68 -6.42
CA PRO A 290 -11.00 -4.63 -5.70
C PRO A 290 -10.77 -5.93 -4.91
N GLU A 291 -9.50 -6.29 -4.72
CA GLU A 291 -9.15 -7.47 -3.95
C GLU A 291 -9.20 -7.17 -2.44
N SER A 292 -9.81 -8.08 -1.69
CA SER A 292 -9.80 -8.02 -0.23
C SER A 292 -10.15 -9.39 0.34
N TRP A 293 -9.88 -9.60 1.62
CA TRP A 293 -10.34 -10.78 2.36
C TRP A 293 -11.88 -10.91 2.33
N GLY A 294 -12.62 -9.82 2.08
CA GLY A 294 -14.05 -9.83 1.83
C GLY A 294 -14.49 -10.62 0.58
N ARG A 295 -13.57 -10.88 -0.36
CA ARG A 295 -13.76 -11.80 -1.51
C ARG A 295 -13.82 -13.27 -1.07
N PHE A 296 -13.12 -13.65 0.00
CA PHE A 296 -13.01 -15.01 0.52
C PHE A 296 -13.62 -15.10 1.94
N PRO A 297 -14.96 -15.02 2.09
CA PRO A 297 -15.61 -14.86 3.39
C PRO A 297 -15.36 -16.03 4.36
N LYS A 298 -15.07 -17.25 3.86
CA LYS A 298 -14.65 -18.39 4.68
C LYS A 298 -13.30 -18.11 5.35
N GLU A 299 -12.30 -17.69 4.57
CA GLU A 299 -10.94 -17.42 5.02
C GLU A 299 -10.89 -16.22 5.97
N ARG A 300 -11.66 -15.16 5.68
CA ARG A 300 -11.80 -14.03 6.62
C ARG A 300 -12.45 -14.44 7.94
N LYS A 301 -13.47 -15.30 7.91
CA LYS A 301 -14.07 -15.85 9.12
C LYS A 301 -13.10 -16.76 9.89
N ARG A 302 -12.24 -17.52 9.19
CA ARG A 302 -11.13 -18.30 9.80
C ARG A 302 -10.11 -17.38 10.48
N LEU A 303 -9.74 -16.26 9.84
CA LEU A 303 -8.81 -15.27 10.41
C LEU A 303 -9.37 -14.64 11.69
N TYR A 304 -10.61 -14.14 11.67
CA TYR A 304 -11.25 -13.54 12.83
C TYR A 304 -11.43 -14.56 13.97
N LYS A 305 -11.83 -15.80 13.65
CA LYS A 305 -11.90 -16.88 14.64
C LYS A 305 -10.53 -17.17 15.26
N LEU A 306 -9.46 -17.26 14.48
CA LEU A 306 -8.11 -17.51 15.01
C LEU A 306 -7.62 -16.36 15.91
N VAL A 307 -7.87 -15.11 15.55
CA VAL A 307 -7.53 -13.91 16.36
C VAL A 307 -8.31 -13.86 17.69
N LYS A 308 -9.51 -14.44 17.73
CA LYS A 308 -10.31 -14.59 18.96
C LYS A 308 -9.89 -15.81 19.79
N ASP A 309 -9.70 -16.96 19.15
CA ASP A 309 -9.34 -18.21 19.83
C ASP A 309 -7.96 -18.09 20.50
N SER A 310 -7.00 -17.43 19.84
CA SER A 310 -5.69 -17.03 20.39
C SER A 310 -5.74 -15.98 21.53
N LYS A 311 -6.93 -15.73 22.08
CA LYS A 311 -7.16 -15.03 23.38
C LYS A 311 -8.06 -15.82 24.34
N ALA A 312 -8.80 -16.83 23.87
CA ALA A 312 -9.88 -17.45 24.63
C ALA A 312 -9.40 -18.47 25.68
N GLU A 313 -8.26 -19.13 25.45
CA GLU A 313 -7.72 -20.16 26.36
C GLU A 313 -7.18 -19.61 27.69
N LEU A 314 -7.11 -18.28 27.86
CA LEU A 314 -6.76 -17.59 29.11
C LEU A 314 -7.56 -18.08 30.34
N ASN A 315 -8.73 -18.69 30.10
CA ASN A 315 -9.65 -19.17 31.14
C ASN A 315 -9.56 -20.68 31.45
N PHE A 316 -8.77 -21.49 30.72
CA PHE A 316 -8.66 -22.94 31.00
C PHE A 316 -7.34 -23.32 31.68
N HIS A 317 -7.34 -23.20 33.01
CA HIS A 317 -6.19 -23.45 33.87
C HIS A 317 -5.82 -24.95 33.90
N LEU A 318 -4.98 -25.40 32.95
CA LEU A 318 -4.21 -26.64 33.11
C LEU A 318 -2.86 -26.68 32.35
N PHE A 319 -2.70 -25.95 31.23
CA PHE A 319 -1.47 -26.01 30.40
C PHE A 319 -0.79 -24.66 30.07
N GLY A 320 -1.36 -23.52 30.49
CA GLY A 320 -0.58 -22.27 30.66
C GLY A 320 0.08 -21.67 29.41
N VAL A 321 -0.55 -21.78 28.24
CA VAL A 321 -0.11 -21.04 27.05
C VAL A 321 -0.48 -19.57 27.20
N LEU A 322 0.53 -18.69 27.18
CA LEU A 322 0.38 -17.24 27.13
C LEU A 322 -0.05 -16.81 25.71
N MET A 323 -1.00 -15.89 25.60
CA MET A 323 -1.88 -15.73 24.43
C MET A 323 -1.96 -14.26 23.95
N ARG A 324 -1.81 -14.04 22.64
CA ARG A 324 -1.49 -12.70 22.09
C ARG A 324 -2.57 -11.65 22.28
N SER A 325 -2.13 -10.45 22.66
CA SER A 325 -2.96 -9.25 22.74
C SER A 325 -2.53 -8.18 21.71
N GLY A 326 -3.25 -7.04 21.69
CA GLY A 326 -2.87 -5.89 20.88
C GLY A 326 -2.91 -6.11 19.36
N ILE A 327 -3.76 -7.01 18.84
CA ILE A 327 -3.78 -7.36 17.41
C ILE A 327 -4.55 -6.32 16.58
N PHE A 328 -3.92 -5.79 15.54
CA PHE A 328 -4.58 -5.02 14.48
C PHE A 328 -3.90 -5.24 13.12
N PHE A 329 -4.55 -4.79 12.03
CA PHE A 329 -4.13 -5.01 10.65
C PHE A 329 -3.57 -3.74 9.98
N ILE A 330 -2.68 -3.94 9.01
CA ILE A 330 -2.30 -2.93 8.02
C ILE A 330 -2.40 -3.53 6.61
N SER A 331 -2.81 -2.70 5.63
CA SER A 331 -3.14 -3.18 4.27
C SER A 331 -2.78 -2.22 3.12
N GLY A 332 -2.71 -2.78 1.90
CA GLY A 332 -2.32 -2.15 0.64
C GLY A 332 -3.38 -2.29 -0.47
N ASP A 333 -2.99 -2.82 -1.65
CA ASP A 333 -3.77 -3.06 -2.89
C ASP A 333 -4.48 -1.85 -3.53
N VAL A 334 -5.34 -1.14 -2.81
CA VAL A 334 -6.47 -0.38 -3.39
C VAL A 334 -6.17 1.01 -3.96
N HIS A 335 -4.90 1.40 -4.07
CA HIS A 335 -4.42 2.72 -4.53
C HIS A 335 -4.95 3.95 -3.75
N PHE A 336 -5.51 3.79 -2.55
CA PHE A 336 -5.86 4.87 -1.61
C PHE A 336 -5.52 4.47 -0.16
N GLY A 337 -5.54 5.45 0.75
CA GLY A 337 -5.48 5.21 2.19
C GLY A 337 -6.81 5.45 2.89
N GLU A 338 -7.13 4.62 3.89
CA GLU A 338 -8.28 4.77 4.79
C GLU A 338 -8.05 4.02 6.11
N ILE A 339 -8.90 4.27 7.13
CA ILE A 339 -8.90 3.52 8.38
C ILE A 339 -10.27 2.83 8.52
N THR A 340 -10.28 1.53 8.74
CA THR A 340 -11.51 0.74 8.98
C THR A 340 -11.46 0.02 10.32
N ARG A 341 -12.64 -0.33 10.85
CA ARG A 341 -12.88 -0.94 12.16
C ARG A 341 -14.05 -1.91 12.07
N TYR A 342 -13.89 -3.09 12.66
CA TYR A 342 -14.97 -4.07 12.84
C TYR A 342 -15.13 -4.43 14.31
N ASP A 343 -16.27 -4.06 14.90
CA ASP A 343 -16.58 -4.29 16.31
C ASP A 343 -17.01 -5.73 16.61
N CYS A 344 -17.54 -6.44 15.59
CA CYS A 344 -17.98 -7.84 15.71
C CYS A 344 -16.88 -8.86 15.36
N GLY A 345 -15.59 -8.47 15.46
CA GLY A 345 -14.45 -9.39 15.43
C GLY A 345 -14.35 -10.32 16.66
N GLU A 346 -15.23 -10.10 17.64
CA GLU A 346 -15.32 -10.71 18.97
C GLU A 346 -14.24 -10.22 19.96
N GLN A 347 -14.67 -10.05 21.23
CA GLN A 347 -13.94 -9.44 22.37
C GLN A 347 -13.58 -7.93 22.26
N TYR A 348 -13.13 -7.40 21.12
CA TYR A 348 -12.65 -6.01 20.98
C TYR A 348 -12.62 -5.55 19.51
N PRO A 349 -12.56 -4.24 19.19
CA PRO A 349 -12.57 -3.76 17.80
C PRO A 349 -11.29 -4.13 17.04
N LEU A 350 -11.46 -4.79 15.89
CA LEU A 350 -10.38 -5.05 14.93
C LEU A 350 -10.23 -3.86 13.99
N TYR A 351 -9.08 -3.18 14.04
CA TYR A 351 -8.73 -2.10 13.12
C TYR A 351 -7.91 -2.62 11.93
N ASP A 352 -8.10 -1.99 10.77
CA ASP A 352 -7.30 -2.22 9.55
C ASP A 352 -6.99 -0.85 8.93
N ILE A 353 -5.71 -0.48 8.95
CA ILE A 353 -5.20 0.79 8.45
C ILE A 353 -4.60 0.54 7.06
N THR A 354 -5.35 0.96 6.04
CA THR A 354 -4.91 0.83 4.64
C THR A 354 -4.06 2.03 4.26
N SER A 355 -2.87 1.78 3.70
CA SER A 355 -2.08 2.80 3.00
C SER A 355 -1.58 2.24 1.68
N SER A 356 -2.31 2.59 0.63
CA SER A 356 -2.00 2.21 -0.74
C SER A 356 -1.89 3.42 -1.63
N GLY A 357 -0.86 3.44 -2.50
CA GLY A 357 -0.61 4.50 -3.45
C GLY A 357 0.62 5.37 -3.15
N LEU A 358 1.63 4.82 -2.46
CA LEU A 358 2.87 5.49 -2.04
C LEU A 358 3.44 6.41 -3.11
N THR A 359 3.51 5.93 -4.36
CA THR A 359 3.68 6.85 -5.51
C THR A 359 2.53 6.81 -6.51
N GLN A 360 1.67 5.78 -6.48
CA GLN A 360 0.71 5.48 -7.54
C GLN A 360 -0.76 5.63 -7.13
N ALA A 361 -1.10 6.53 -6.22
CA ALA A 361 -2.49 6.72 -5.77
C ALA A 361 -3.53 6.94 -6.89
N ILE A 362 -4.79 6.57 -6.61
CA ILE A 362 -5.86 6.45 -7.60
C ILE A 362 -6.28 7.78 -8.26
N GLU A 363 -6.10 8.94 -7.61
CA GLU A 363 -6.26 10.24 -8.28
C GLU A 363 -5.19 10.52 -9.35
N LYS A 364 -4.04 9.81 -9.37
CA LYS A 364 -3.02 9.95 -10.43
C LYS A 364 -3.32 9.10 -11.67
N VAL A 365 -4.04 7.99 -11.55
CA VAL A 365 -4.36 7.12 -12.72
C VAL A 365 -5.56 7.66 -13.53
N VAL A 366 -6.31 8.61 -12.96
CA VAL A 366 -7.40 9.34 -13.61
C VAL A 366 -6.87 10.67 -14.16
N PRO A 367 -7.26 11.13 -15.37
CA PRO A 367 -6.84 12.44 -15.87
C PRO A 367 -7.28 13.56 -14.92
N LYS A 368 -6.41 14.54 -14.65
CA LYS A 368 -6.61 15.58 -13.61
C LYS A 368 -7.98 16.27 -13.63
N LEU A 369 -8.55 16.51 -14.81
CA LEU A 369 -9.89 17.09 -15.00
C LEU A 369 -11.02 16.27 -14.33
N PHE A 370 -10.82 14.96 -14.19
CA PHE A 370 -11.79 14.00 -13.64
C PHE A 370 -11.44 13.49 -12.24
N ALA A 371 -10.34 13.93 -11.63
CA ALA A 371 -9.93 13.48 -10.29
C ALA A 371 -10.99 13.75 -9.20
N PHE A 372 -11.83 14.79 -9.37
CA PHE A 372 -12.95 15.06 -8.48
C PHE A 372 -14.01 13.94 -8.45
N LEU A 373 -14.15 13.16 -9.54
CA LEU A 373 -15.08 12.02 -9.60
C LEU A 373 -14.66 10.91 -8.64
N VAL A 374 -13.36 10.69 -8.44
CA VAL A 374 -12.83 9.72 -7.47
C VAL A 374 -13.32 10.06 -6.06
N ARG A 375 -13.23 11.35 -5.68
CA ARG A 375 -13.70 11.84 -4.37
C ARG A 375 -15.22 11.79 -4.24
N ALA A 376 -15.96 12.04 -5.31
CA ALA A 376 -17.42 11.91 -5.34
C ALA A 376 -17.86 10.44 -5.19
N ILE A 377 -17.19 9.50 -5.87
CA ILE A 377 -17.43 8.06 -5.72
C ILE A 377 -17.17 7.63 -4.28
N ALA A 378 -16.02 8.00 -3.70
CA ALA A 378 -15.68 7.65 -2.31
C ALA A 378 -16.65 8.22 -1.25
N TRP A 379 -17.39 9.29 -1.58
CA TRP A 379 -18.45 9.85 -0.74
C TRP A 379 -19.83 9.18 -0.97
N TRP A 380 -20.06 8.59 -2.16
CA TRP A 380 -21.31 7.90 -2.51
C TRP A 380 -21.27 6.38 -2.28
N THR A 381 -20.10 5.78 -2.13
CA THR A 381 -19.95 4.39 -1.66
C THR A 381 -20.23 4.32 -0.15
N PRO A 382 -21.30 3.64 0.32
CA PRO A 382 -21.58 3.53 1.74
C PRO A 382 -20.61 2.54 2.40
N SER A 383 -19.60 3.03 3.12
CA SER A 383 -18.79 2.17 3.98
C SER A 383 -19.39 2.10 5.38
N THR A 384 -19.65 0.89 5.84
CA THR A 384 -20.13 0.59 7.19
C THR A 384 -19.01 0.35 8.18
N MET A 385 -17.79 0.09 7.69
CA MET A 385 -16.59 -0.20 8.49
C MET A 385 -15.60 0.97 8.62
N ARG A 386 -15.71 2.03 7.80
CA ARG A 386 -14.75 3.14 7.84
C ARG A 386 -14.89 3.99 9.10
N VAL A 387 -13.76 4.27 9.74
CA VAL A 387 -13.69 5.15 10.92
C VAL A 387 -13.74 6.61 10.48
N TYR A 388 -14.72 7.35 10.96
CA TYR A 388 -14.83 8.78 10.76
C TYR A 388 -14.26 9.54 11.96
N SER A 389 -13.29 10.43 11.71
CA SER A 389 -12.66 11.28 12.74
C SER A 389 -12.65 12.76 12.31
N SER A 390 -12.46 13.65 13.27
CA SER A 390 -12.26 15.08 13.02
C SER A 390 -10.96 15.40 12.28
N GLU A 391 -10.05 14.44 12.16
CA GLU A 391 -8.78 14.57 11.44
C GLU A 391 -8.88 14.10 9.97
N CYS A 392 -10.05 13.63 9.54
CA CYS A 392 -10.31 13.31 8.12
C CYS A 392 -10.31 14.58 7.25
N ARG A 393 -9.31 14.70 6.38
CA ARG A 393 -9.16 15.80 5.42
C ARG A 393 -10.29 15.89 4.39
N TYR A 394 -10.96 14.76 4.11
CA TYR A 394 -12.12 14.67 3.22
C TYR A 394 -13.31 14.02 3.92
N ARG A 395 -14.54 14.46 3.58
CA ARG A 395 -15.80 13.97 4.15
C ARG A 395 -16.02 12.46 4.01
N SER A 396 -15.35 11.79 3.07
CA SER A 396 -15.39 10.35 2.88
C SER A 396 -14.46 9.57 3.82
N CYS A 397 -13.52 10.24 4.52
CA CYS A 397 -12.39 9.63 5.24
C CYS A 397 -11.48 8.71 4.40
N THR A 398 -11.61 8.74 3.07
CA THR A 398 -10.69 8.09 2.12
C THR A 398 -9.74 9.13 1.53
N TYR A 399 -8.44 8.85 1.52
CA TYR A 399 -7.43 9.71 0.92
C TYR A 399 -6.83 9.07 -0.34
N ALA A 400 -7.27 9.57 -1.50
CA ALA A 400 -7.00 9.00 -2.82
C ALA A 400 -5.74 9.57 -3.53
N GLN A 401 -4.85 10.19 -2.77
CA GLN A 401 -3.61 10.86 -3.21
C GLN A 401 -2.38 10.15 -2.61
N PRO A 402 -1.14 10.47 -3.06
CA PRO A 402 0.07 9.79 -2.59
C PRO A 402 0.21 9.84 -1.07
N ASN A 403 0.36 8.67 -0.45
CA ASN A 403 0.25 8.54 0.99
C ASN A 403 1.15 7.42 1.54
N PHE A 404 1.48 7.50 2.81
CA PHE A 404 2.09 6.43 3.59
C PHE A 404 1.36 6.25 4.92
N GLY A 405 1.40 5.03 5.44
CA GLY A 405 0.87 4.69 6.75
C GLY A 405 1.92 4.98 7.82
N ALA A 406 1.51 5.58 8.92
CA ALA A 406 2.35 5.91 10.06
C ALA A 406 1.72 5.41 11.36
N ILE A 407 2.53 4.75 12.19
CA ILE A 407 2.15 4.25 13.51
C ILE A 407 3.14 4.83 14.52
N GLN A 408 2.63 5.56 15.50
CA GLN A 408 3.40 6.09 16.61
C GLN A 408 2.89 5.52 17.94
N ILE A 409 3.77 4.87 18.70
CA ILE A 409 3.45 4.21 19.97
C ILE A 409 4.10 5.00 21.11
N ILE A 410 3.26 5.58 21.95
CA ILE A 410 3.63 6.45 23.08
C ILE A 410 3.64 5.58 24.33
N TRP A 411 4.74 4.87 24.52
CA TRP A 411 4.93 3.86 25.57
C TRP A 411 4.96 4.39 27.00
N ASP A 412 5.11 5.71 27.17
CA ASP A 412 5.30 6.35 28.48
C ASP A 412 4.01 7.04 28.99
N GLU A 413 2.91 6.94 28.22
CA GLU A 413 1.55 7.24 28.67
C GLU A 413 0.90 6.00 29.30
N VAL A 414 -0.06 6.21 30.22
CA VAL A 414 -0.81 5.14 30.89
C VAL A 414 -2.32 5.45 30.86
N PRO A 415 -3.15 4.65 30.17
CA PRO A 415 -2.77 3.54 29.27
C PRO A 415 -1.95 4.03 28.07
N GLN A 416 -1.10 3.16 27.53
CA GLN A 416 -0.24 3.46 26.38
C GLN A 416 -1.11 3.81 25.15
N ARG A 417 -0.67 4.80 24.38
CA ARG A 417 -1.40 5.30 23.22
C ARG A 417 -0.70 4.92 21.91
N ILE A 418 -1.48 4.41 20.96
CA ILE A 418 -1.07 4.07 19.61
C ILE A 418 -1.80 5.05 18.68
N ARG A 419 -1.07 6.03 18.15
CA ARG A 419 -1.59 6.93 17.13
C ARG A 419 -1.34 6.32 15.76
N VAL A 420 -2.40 6.17 14.95
CA VAL A 420 -2.32 5.64 13.59
C VAL A 420 -2.84 6.65 12.59
N GLU A 421 -2.08 6.85 11.52
CA GLU A 421 -2.28 7.93 10.55
C GLU A 421 -2.06 7.43 9.12
N VAL A 422 -2.84 7.96 8.18
CA VAL A 422 -2.47 8.01 6.76
C VAL A 422 -1.95 9.42 6.50
N ARG A 423 -0.67 9.55 6.17
CA ARG A 423 0.02 10.82 5.89
C ARG A 423 0.20 11.02 4.39
N ASP A 424 0.28 12.28 3.96
CA ASP A 424 0.48 12.65 2.55
C ASP A 424 1.95 12.82 2.13
N SER A 425 2.17 13.32 0.91
CA SER A 425 3.51 13.60 0.34
C SER A 425 4.26 14.79 0.96
N ASN A 426 3.70 15.45 1.97
CA ASN A 426 4.36 16.46 2.80
C ASN A 426 4.61 15.96 4.24
N GLY A 427 4.04 14.80 4.59
CA GLY A 427 4.06 14.26 5.96
C GLY A 427 2.86 14.68 6.82
N ASP A 428 1.93 15.48 6.27
CA ASP A 428 0.73 15.94 6.98
C ASP A 428 -0.30 14.81 7.09
N PRO A 429 -1.00 14.62 8.23
CA PRO A 429 -2.08 13.65 8.33
C PRO A 429 -3.24 13.99 7.38
N ALA A 430 -3.80 12.95 6.75
CA ALA A 430 -4.96 13.02 5.86
C ALA A 430 -6.17 12.27 6.43
N THR A 431 -5.92 11.25 7.25
CA THR A 431 -6.84 10.74 8.27
C THR A 431 -6.01 10.17 9.43
N ALA A 432 -6.52 10.28 10.66
CA ALA A 432 -5.82 9.84 11.87
C ALA A 432 -6.81 9.47 12.98
N ILE A 433 -6.41 8.53 13.83
CA ILE A 433 -7.03 8.24 15.13
C ILE A 433 -5.98 7.88 16.18
N ASP A 434 -6.33 8.14 17.44
CA ASP A 434 -5.62 7.62 18.61
C ASP A 434 -6.38 6.39 19.14
N ILE A 435 -5.67 5.27 19.32
CA ILE A 435 -6.15 4.01 19.90
C ILE A 435 -5.43 3.81 21.24
N LEU A 436 -6.12 3.42 22.30
CA LEU A 436 -5.48 3.03 23.56
C LEU A 436 -5.12 1.54 23.50
N LEU A 437 -3.93 1.17 23.97
CA LEU A 437 -3.51 -0.23 24.04
C LEU A 437 -4.49 -1.08 24.89
N SER A 438 -5.05 -0.48 25.94
CA SER A 438 -6.10 -1.07 26.78
C SER A 438 -7.37 -1.46 26.02
N ASP A 439 -7.62 -0.86 24.86
CA ASP A 439 -8.82 -1.08 24.05
C ASP A 439 -8.58 -2.18 22.99
N LEU A 440 -7.33 -2.64 22.84
CA LEU A 440 -6.90 -3.81 22.04
C LEU A 440 -6.54 -5.04 22.93
N GLN A 441 -6.56 -4.84 24.24
CA GLN A 441 -6.42 -5.85 25.28
C GLN A 441 -7.82 -6.19 25.83
N SER A 442 -7.99 -7.34 26.49
CA SER A 442 -9.32 -7.90 26.76
C SER A 442 -10.18 -7.00 27.66
N ILE A 443 -11.37 -6.63 27.18
CA ILE A 443 -12.33 -5.83 27.94
C ILE A 443 -12.93 -6.68 29.07
N ASP A 444 -12.57 -6.38 30.32
CA ASP A 444 -13.36 -6.77 31.48
C ASP A 444 -14.78 -6.20 31.33
N THR A 445 -15.76 -7.08 31.10
CA THR A 445 -17.14 -6.70 30.76
C THR A 445 -17.81 -5.85 31.83
N ASN A 446 -17.33 -5.89 33.08
CA ASN A 446 -17.82 -5.04 34.16
C ASN A 446 -17.46 -3.56 33.96
N LYS A 447 -16.36 -3.24 33.26
CA LYS A 447 -15.93 -1.86 32.97
C LYS A 447 -16.74 -1.16 31.87
N ILE A 448 -17.60 -1.89 31.16
CA ILE A 448 -18.50 -1.30 30.14
C ILE A 448 -19.59 -0.44 30.83
N ILE A 449 -19.93 -0.74 32.09
CA ILE A 449 -20.94 -0.02 32.88
C ILE A 449 -20.38 1.32 33.39
N GLY A 450 -20.20 2.29 32.50
CA GLY A 450 -19.89 3.68 32.88
C GLY A 450 -19.11 4.54 31.88
N ARG A 451 -18.46 3.94 30.86
CA ARG A 451 -17.80 4.72 29.79
C ARG A 451 -18.76 4.92 28.61
N PRO A 452 -19.07 6.16 28.18
CA PRO A 452 -19.74 6.37 26.90
C PRO A 452 -18.80 5.94 25.78
N MET A 453 -19.21 4.98 24.96
CA MET A 453 -18.45 4.64 23.75
C MET A 453 -18.48 5.83 22.80
N LYS A 454 -17.30 6.31 22.40
CA LYS A 454 -17.11 7.49 21.54
C LYS A 454 -17.41 7.21 20.05
N TYR A 455 -17.79 5.97 19.73
CA TYR A 455 -18.00 5.43 18.38
C TYR A 455 -19.22 4.53 18.40
N GLU A 456 -19.95 4.44 17.28
CA GLU A 456 -21.02 3.45 17.12
C GLU A 456 -20.43 2.03 16.99
N HIS A 457 -21.22 0.98 17.24
CA HIS A 457 -20.75 -0.40 17.07
C HIS A 457 -20.87 -0.84 15.61
N HIS A 458 -19.74 -0.89 14.90
CA HIS A 458 -19.67 -1.25 13.49
C HIS A 458 -19.64 -2.77 13.30
N CYS A 459 -20.82 -3.39 13.24
CA CYS A 459 -21.00 -4.84 13.09
C CYS A 459 -21.62 -5.30 11.77
N LEU A 460 -22.22 -4.40 10.97
CA LEU A 460 -22.89 -4.74 9.70
C LEU A 460 -21.92 -4.65 8.53
N LEU A 461 -21.53 -5.76 7.91
CA LEU A 461 -20.60 -5.78 6.77
C LEU A 461 -21.24 -5.18 5.51
N GLU A 462 -20.44 -4.59 4.61
CA GLU A 462 -20.98 -4.01 3.35
C GLU A 462 -21.68 -5.07 2.45
N SER A 463 -21.37 -6.36 2.64
CA SER A 463 -22.06 -7.49 2.01
C SER A 463 -23.46 -7.77 2.54
N GLU A 464 -23.77 -7.34 3.76
CA GLU A 464 -25.03 -7.59 4.47
C GLU A 464 -26.03 -6.42 4.31
N LEU A 465 -25.58 -5.30 3.71
CA LEU A 465 -26.43 -4.17 3.35
C LEU A 465 -27.61 -4.61 2.46
N PRO A 466 -28.82 -4.05 2.66
CA PRO A 466 -29.97 -4.29 1.79
C PRO A 466 -29.64 -3.94 0.32
N CYS A 467 -30.14 -4.73 -0.62
CA CYS A 467 -29.83 -4.64 -2.05
C CYS A 467 -29.87 -3.21 -2.62
N PHE A 468 -30.86 -2.39 -2.24
CA PHE A 468 -30.94 -0.99 -2.65
C PHE A 468 -29.70 -0.16 -2.25
N TRP A 469 -29.28 -0.25 -0.98
CA TRP A 469 -28.10 0.44 -0.49
C TRP A 469 -26.82 -0.17 -1.06
N ARG A 470 -26.74 -1.50 -1.08
CA ARG A 470 -25.58 -2.26 -1.56
C ARG A 470 -25.29 -2.02 -3.04
N HIS A 471 -26.30 -1.73 -3.85
CA HIS A 471 -26.14 -1.45 -5.29
C HIS A 471 -26.52 -0.01 -5.67
N SER A 472 -26.69 0.89 -4.69
CA SER A 472 -27.03 2.31 -4.88
C SER A 472 -26.11 3.00 -5.90
N PHE A 473 -24.80 2.83 -5.76
CA PHE A 473 -23.80 3.37 -6.69
C PHE A 473 -23.98 2.83 -8.12
N ALA A 474 -24.23 1.52 -8.27
CA ALA A 474 -24.51 0.91 -9.57
C ALA A 474 -25.81 1.44 -10.19
N PHE A 475 -26.89 1.57 -9.41
CA PHE A 475 -28.15 2.16 -9.88
C PHE A 475 -27.95 3.61 -10.35
N ILE A 476 -27.20 4.44 -9.62
CA ILE A 476 -26.89 5.82 -10.01
C ILE A 476 -26.11 5.86 -11.33
N VAL A 477 -25.09 5.02 -11.49
CA VAL A 477 -24.26 4.96 -12.72
C VAL A 477 -25.08 4.48 -13.93
N PHE A 478 -25.89 3.43 -13.78
CA PHE A 478 -26.72 2.93 -14.87
C PHE A 478 -27.86 3.89 -15.22
N ALA A 479 -28.54 4.49 -14.24
CA ALA A 479 -29.59 5.48 -14.48
C ALA A 479 -29.03 6.74 -15.18
N SER A 480 -27.87 7.22 -14.74
CA SER A 480 -27.18 8.36 -15.36
C SER A 480 -26.74 8.05 -16.80
N SER A 481 -26.23 6.83 -17.05
CA SER A 481 -25.86 6.37 -18.39
C SER A 481 -27.06 6.23 -19.32
N ALA A 482 -28.19 5.72 -18.82
CA ALA A 482 -29.45 5.63 -19.57
C ALA A 482 -30.04 7.01 -19.87
N GLY A 483 -30.03 7.93 -18.89
CA GLY A 483 -30.46 9.31 -19.08
C GLY A 483 -29.62 10.06 -20.13
N LEU A 484 -28.29 9.90 -20.09
CA LEU A 484 -27.39 10.46 -21.10
C LEU A 484 -27.66 9.87 -22.50
N LEU A 485 -27.87 8.55 -22.60
CA LEU A 485 -28.20 7.89 -23.86
C LEU A 485 -29.53 8.41 -24.44
N LEU A 486 -30.57 8.55 -23.61
CA LEU A 486 -31.85 9.13 -24.00
C LEU A 486 -31.71 10.58 -24.46
N ALA A 487 -30.93 11.40 -23.73
CA ALA A 487 -30.64 12.78 -24.13
C ALA A 487 -29.91 12.86 -25.49
N MET A 488 -28.94 11.96 -25.73
CA MET A 488 -28.24 11.86 -27.01
C MET A 488 -29.15 11.40 -28.16
N ILE A 489 -30.08 10.47 -27.91
CA ILE A 489 -31.09 10.03 -28.88
C ILE A 489 -32.06 11.19 -29.21
N LEU A 490 -32.52 11.93 -28.21
CA LEU A 490 -33.38 13.10 -28.40
C LEU A 490 -32.65 14.24 -29.14
N LEU A 491 -31.37 14.44 -28.87
CA LEU A 491 -30.52 15.39 -29.60
C LEU A 491 -30.34 14.97 -31.07
N ALA A 492 -30.04 13.70 -31.33
CA ALA A 492 -29.94 13.18 -32.70
C ALA A 492 -31.27 13.29 -33.45
N TYR A 493 -32.39 12.97 -32.81
CA TYR A 493 -33.73 13.09 -33.38
C TYR A 493 -34.12 14.55 -33.69
N THR A 494 -33.83 15.48 -32.78
CA THR A 494 -34.12 16.92 -32.99
C THR A 494 -33.23 17.51 -34.09
N ILE A 495 -31.94 17.16 -34.16
CA ILE A 495 -31.05 17.53 -35.26
C ILE A 495 -31.57 16.98 -36.59
N ALA A 496 -31.95 15.70 -36.66
CA ALA A 496 -32.49 15.09 -37.89
C ALA A 496 -33.83 15.73 -38.32
N SER A 497 -34.71 16.03 -37.37
CA SER A 497 -36.01 16.70 -37.61
C SER A 497 -35.83 18.13 -38.11
N ALA A 498 -34.93 18.90 -37.50
CA ALA A 498 -34.55 20.25 -37.95
C ALA A 498 -33.93 20.21 -39.36
N SER A 499 -33.01 19.27 -39.60
CA SER A 499 -32.36 19.07 -40.90
C SER A 499 -33.36 18.72 -42.00
N LYS A 500 -34.35 17.86 -41.70
CA LYS A 500 -35.43 17.51 -42.63
C LYS A 500 -36.31 18.72 -42.97
N LYS A 501 -36.64 19.58 -41.98
CA LYS A 501 -37.38 20.84 -42.22
C LYS A 501 -36.57 21.83 -43.06
N PHE A 502 -35.26 21.92 -42.83
CA PHE A 502 -34.35 22.78 -43.60
C PHE A 502 -34.23 22.32 -45.06
N LEU A 503 -33.97 21.03 -45.28
CA LEU A 503 -33.87 20.43 -46.63
C LEU A 503 -35.18 20.46 -47.43
N LEU A 504 -36.35 20.45 -46.76
CA LEU A 504 -37.63 20.67 -47.43
C LEU A 504 -37.82 22.13 -47.86
N LYS A 505 -37.22 23.10 -47.15
CA LYS A 505 -37.30 24.52 -47.49
C LYS A 505 -36.41 24.87 -48.70
N PHE A 506 -35.23 24.25 -48.81
CA PHE A 506 -34.32 24.34 -49.97
C PHE A 506 -34.76 23.52 -51.20
N LYS A 507 -36.06 23.20 -51.33
CA LYS A 507 -36.62 22.40 -52.43
C LYS A 507 -37.87 23.03 -53.05
N ILE A 508 -38.11 24.30 -52.74
CA ILE A 508 -39.28 25.09 -53.13
C ILE A 508 -38.87 26.41 -53.83
N ASP A 509 -37.58 26.78 -53.72
CA ASP A 509 -36.87 27.72 -54.59
C ASP A 509 -36.08 26.93 -55.66
#